data_AF-A5WBG9-F1
#
_entry.id   AF-A5WBG9-F1
#
_cell.length_a   1.000
_cell.length_b   1.000
_cell.length_c   1.000
_cell.angle_alpha   90.00
_cell.angle_beta   90.00
_cell.angle_gamma   90.00
#
_symmetry.space_group_name_H-M   'P 1'
#
loop_
_entity.id
_entity.type
_entity.pdbx_description
1 polymer ?
#
loop_
_entity_poly.entity_id
_entity_poly.type
_entity_poly.pdbx_seq_one_letter_code
_entity_poly.pdbx_strand_id
1 'polypeptide(L)'
;MQHSSEFNDIIMSLDELIAACGAERGWVLALIEENIIEYDVPEKQQFTGSQLATVRRASRLSRDFEASIPAIGLILELLDEVEQLRQYKRQQEAATHSVYTIEVDFQQK
;
A
#
# COMPACT_ATOMS: atom_id res chain seq x y z
N MET A 1 21.83 -8.12 -5.75
CA MET A 1 20.40 -7.85 -6.03
C MET A 1 19.75 -9.17 -6.42
N GLN A 2 19.28 -9.93 -5.43
CA GLN A 2 18.49 -11.14 -5.65
C GLN A 2 17.10 -10.83 -5.11
N HIS A 3 16.17 -10.50 -5.99
CA HIS A 3 14.75 -10.60 -5.67
C HIS A 3 14.32 -12.02 -6.03
N SER A 4 14.52 -12.91 -5.08
CA SER A 4 13.83 -14.20 -5.01
C SER A 4 12.40 -13.93 -4.54
N SER A 5 11.44 -13.86 -5.44
CA SER A 5 10.11 -14.42 -5.21
C SER A 5 9.38 -14.54 -6.54
N GLU A 6 9.05 -15.78 -6.92
CA GLU A 6 8.03 -16.09 -7.92
C GLU A 6 6.65 -15.60 -7.43
N PHE A 7 6.42 -14.30 -7.44
CA PHE A 7 5.08 -13.76 -7.55
C PHE A 7 4.93 -13.34 -9.01
N ASN A 8 4.05 -14.03 -9.73
CA ASN A 8 3.64 -13.61 -11.07
C ASN A 8 2.84 -12.32 -10.92
N ASP A 9 3.52 -11.20 -10.69
CA ASP A 9 2.90 -9.90 -10.61
C ASP A 9 2.20 -9.63 -11.94
N ILE A 10 0.91 -9.31 -11.86
CA ILE A 10 0.11 -9.05 -13.04
C ILE A 10 0.66 -7.78 -13.68
N ILE A 11 1.23 -7.89 -14.87
CA ILE A 11 1.70 -6.76 -15.65
C ILE A 11 0.56 -6.26 -16.53
N MET A 12 0.30 -4.95 -16.48
CA MET A 12 -0.77 -4.31 -17.24
C MET A 12 -0.27 -3.01 -17.89
N SER A 13 -0.77 -2.75 -19.10
CA SER A 13 -0.74 -1.45 -19.74
C SER A 13 -1.72 -0.47 -19.07
N LEU A 14 -1.65 0.81 -19.43
CA LEU A 14 -2.60 1.82 -18.96
C LEU A 14 -4.06 1.45 -19.32
N ASP A 15 -4.29 0.92 -20.52
CA ASP A 15 -5.63 0.56 -20.98
C ASP A 15 -6.19 -0.63 -20.19
N GLU A 16 -5.36 -1.62 -19.88
CA GLU A 16 -5.73 -2.74 -19.01
C GLU A 16 -5.99 -2.28 -17.57
N LEU A 17 -5.19 -1.35 -17.05
CA LEU A 17 -5.41 -0.75 -15.73
C LEU A 17 -6.77 -0.04 -15.67
N ILE A 18 -7.09 0.80 -16.66
CA ILE A 18 -8.36 1.52 -16.78
C ILE A 18 -9.53 0.54 -16.84
N ALA A 19 -9.42 -0.49 -17.68
CA ALA A 19 -10.44 -1.53 -17.81
C ALA A 19 -10.65 -2.30 -16.50
N ALA A 20 -9.57 -2.62 -15.77
CA ALA A 20 -9.64 -3.38 -14.52
C ALA A 20 -10.12 -2.56 -13.32
N CYS A 21 -9.81 -1.26 -13.26
CA CYS A 21 -10.23 -0.39 -12.17
C CYS A 21 -11.66 0.16 -12.36
N GLY A 22 -12.13 0.26 -13.61
CA GLY A 22 -13.46 0.77 -13.96
C GLY A 22 -13.60 2.28 -13.80
N ALA A 23 -12.50 3.00 -13.62
CA ALA A 23 -12.49 4.46 -13.52
C ALA A 23 -12.31 5.13 -14.88
N GLU A 24 -12.65 6.41 -14.98
CA GLU A 24 -12.47 7.19 -16.21
C GLU A 24 -10.98 7.38 -16.53
N ARG A 25 -10.60 7.27 -17.81
CA ARG A 25 -9.22 7.48 -18.27
C ARG A 25 -8.64 8.81 -17.78
N GLY A 26 -9.38 9.91 -17.88
CA GLY A 26 -8.92 11.23 -17.45
C GLY A 26 -8.60 11.28 -15.95
N TRP A 27 -9.39 10.58 -15.14
CA TRP A 27 -9.17 10.49 -13.71
C TRP A 27 -7.93 9.65 -13.37
N VAL A 28 -7.72 8.52 -14.08
CA VAL A 28 -6.50 7.70 -13.90
C VAL A 28 -5.25 8.47 -14.33
N LEU A 29 -5.31 9.24 -15.41
CA LEU A 29 -4.20 10.11 -15.84
C LEU A 29 -3.88 11.18 -14.79
N ALA A 30 -4.90 11.81 -14.21
CA ALA A 30 -4.69 12.81 -13.17
C ALA A 30 -4.08 12.20 -11.89
N LEU A 31 -4.35 10.92 -11.57
CA LEU A 31 -3.64 10.22 -10.50
C LEU A 31 -2.13 10.03 -10.81
N ILE A 32 -1.78 9.81 -12.08
CA ILE A 32 -0.37 9.69 -12.51
C ILE A 32 0.31 11.06 -12.45
N GLU A 33 -0.37 12.12 -12.89
CA GLU A 33 0.15 13.50 -12.87
C GLU A 33 0.45 13.98 -11.44
N GLU A 34 -0.38 13.58 -10.48
CA GLU A 34 -0.19 13.87 -9.05
C GLU A 34 0.75 12.86 -8.35
N ASN A 35 1.40 11.95 -9.09
CA ASN A 35 2.29 10.89 -8.59
C ASN A 35 1.64 9.95 -7.54
N ILE A 36 0.32 9.86 -7.52
CA ILE A 36 -0.40 8.93 -6.63
C ILE A 36 -0.25 7.49 -7.13
N ILE A 37 -0.10 7.31 -8.43
CA ILE A 37 0.33 6.07 -9.05
C ILE A 37 1.51 6.33 -9.98
N GLU A 38 2.54 5.52 -9.85
CA GLU A 38 3.74 5.59 -10.68
C GLU A 38 3.93 4.29 -11.45
N TYR A 39 4.62 4.37 -12.58
CA TYR A 39 5.06 3.19 -13.31
C TYR A 39 6.09 2.42 -12.48
N ASP A 40 5.90 1.11 -12.34
CA ASP A 40 6.87 0.25 -11.64
C ASP A 40 8.22 0.25 -12.35
N VAL A 41 8.17 0.28 -13.69
CA VAL A 41 9.33 0.52 -14.56
C VAL A 41 8.97 1.62 -15.56
N PRO A 42 9.44 2.87 -15.37
CA PRO A 42 9.09 4.00 -16.23
C PRO A 42 9.36 3.75 -17.72
N GLU A 43 10.45 3.06 -18.05
CA GLU A 43 10.86 2.73 -19.42
C GLU A 43 9.87 1.79 -20.13
N LYS A 44 9.17 0.95 -19.37
CA LYS A 44 8.22 -0.02 -19.91
C LYS A 44 6.78 0.48 -19.90
N GLN A 45 6.51 1.59 -19.19
CA GLN A 45 5.18 2.14 -18.99
C GLN A 45 4.17 1.08 -18.51
N GLN A 46 4.62 0.23 -17.58
CA GLN A 46 3.86 -0.91 -17.05
C GLN A 46 3.42 -0.66 -15.62
N PHE A 47 2.22 -1.14 -15.32
CA PHE A 47 1.61 -1.16 -13.99
C PHE A 47 1.53 -2.59 -13.47
N THR A 48 1.52 -2.73 -12.16
CA THR A 48 1.33 -4.02 -11.49
C THR A 48 0.01 -4.06 -10.72
N GLY A 49 -0.27 -5.20 -10.08
CA GLY A 49 -1.40 -5.32 -9.16
C GLY A 49 -1.37 -4.30 -8.00
N SER A 50 -0.18 -3.81 -7.64
CA SER A 50 -0.01 -2.78 -6.62
C SER A 50 -0.68 -1.46 -7.02
N GLN A 51 -0.38 -0.95 -8.23
CA GLN A 51 -1.00 0.28 -8.71
C GLN A 51 -2.52 0.12 -8.88
N LEU A 52 -3.01 -1.03 -9.34
CA LEU A 52 -4.45 -1.30 -9.39
C LEU A 52 -5.11 -1.22 -8.01
N ALA A 53 -4.47 -1.77 -6.98
CA ALA A 53 -4.96 -1.69 -5.60
C ALA A 53 -5.00 -0.22 -5.12
N THR A 54 -3.97 0.57 -5.42
CA THR A 54 -3.91 2.01 -5.12
C THR A 54 -5.01 2.79 -5.82
N VAL A 55 -5.23 2.59 -7.13
CA VAL A 55 -6.33 3.23 -7.87
C VAL A 55 -7.69 2.91 -7.24
N ARG A 56 -7.90 1.66 -6.85
CA ARG A 56 -9.15 1.25 -6.17
C ARG A 56 -9.31 1.89 -4.79
N ARG A 57 -8.23 2.04 -4.02
CA ARG A 57 -8.25 2.79 -2.75
C ARG A 57 -8.60 4.26 -2.99
N ALA A 58 -7.92 4.90 -3.94
CA ALA A 58 -8.16 6.28 -4.33
C ALA A 58 -9.62 6.51 -4.77
N SER A 59 -10.19 5.58 -5.54
CA SER A 59 -11.58 5.69 -6.02
C SER A 59 -12.58 5.63 -4.87
N ARG A 60 -12.35 4.75 -3.88
CA ARG A 60 -13.16 4.72 -2.67
C ARG A 60 -13.04 6.00 -1.85
N LEU A 61 -11.82 6.51 -1.66
CA LEU A 61 -11.61 7.77 -0.96
C LEU A 61 -12.28 8.96 -1.64
N SER A 62 -12.16 9.04 -2.97
CA SER A 62 -12.85 10.05 -3.79
C SER A 62 -14.35 10.01 -3.55
N ARG A 63 -14.97 8.82 -3.58
CA ARG A 63 -16.41 8.64 -3.38
C ARG A 63 -16.87 8.92 -1.96
N ASP A 64 -16.11 8.46 -0.96
CA ASP A 64 -16.54 8.51 0.44
C ASP A 64 -16.29 9.88 1.08
N PHE A 65 -15.31 10.64 0.57
CA PHE A 65 -14.93 11.95 1.10
C PHE A 65 -15.18 13.12 0.14
N GLU A 66 -15.65 12.85 -1.09
CA GLU A 66 -15.76 13.86 -2.16
C GLU A 66 -14.45 14.66 -2.35
N ALA A 67 -13.32 13.97 -2.15
CA ALA A 67 -12.00 14.58 -2.08
C ALA A 67 -11.44 14.88 -3.47
N SER A 68 -10.70 15.98 -3.59
CA SER A 68 -9.90 16.27 -4.78
C SER A 68 -8.75 15.26 -4.93
N ILE A 69 -8.20 15.14 -6.13
CA ILE A 69 -7.08 14.22 -6.39
C ILE A 69 -5.87 14.49 -5.47
N PRO A 70 -5.40 15.74 -5.29
CA PRO A 70 -4.30 16.01 -4.34
C PRO A 70 -4.64 15.62 -2.89
N ALA A 71 -5.90 15.83 -2.48
CA ALA A 71 -6.35 15.43 -1.15
C ALA A 71 -6.37 13.91 -0.98
N ILE A 72 -6.74 13.16 -2.03
CA ILE A 72 -6.68 11.70 -2.04
C ILE A 72 -5.23 11.22 -1.88
N GLY A 73 -4.27 11.83 -2.60
CA GLY A 73 -2.85 11.52 -2.46
C GLY A 73 -2.38 11.68 -1.01
N LEU A 74 -2.67 12.83 -0.41
CA LEU A 74 -2.34 13.09 0.99
C LEU A 74 -3.00 12.09 1.95
N ILE A 75 -4.27 11.75 1.75
CA ILE A 75 -4.96 10.77 2.61
C ILE A 75 -4.31 9.39 2.48
N LEU A 76 -3.92 8.96 1.28
CA LEU A 76 -3.25 7.69 1.07
C LEU A 76 -1.91 7.63 1.81
N GLU A 77 -1.09 8.67 1.69
CA GLU A 77 0.18 8.79 2.42
C GLU A 77 -0.03 8.73 3.93
N LEU A 78 -1.01 9.49 4.46
CA LEU A 78 -1.32 9.48 5.89
C LEU A 78 -1.82 8.11 6.37
N LEU A 79 -2.61 7.40 5.57
CA LEU A 79 -3.05 6.05 5.91
C LEU A 79 -1.88 5.07 5.95
N ASP A 80 -0.95 5.19 5.01
CA ASP A 80 0.25 4.34 4.96
C ASP A 80 1.17 4.65 6.16
N GLU A 81 1.36 5.92 6.52
CA GLU A 81 2.09 6.34 7.72
C GLU A 81 1.46 5.81 9.01
N VAL A 82 0.13 5.91 9.14
CA VAL A 82 -0.60 5.35 10.29
C VAL A 82 -0.41 3.85 10.40
N GLU A 83 -0.41 3.12 9.27
CA GLU A 83 -0.18 1.68 9.30
C GLU A 83 1.25 1.33 9.69
N GLN A 84 2.25 2.08 9.21
CA GLN A 84 3.65 1.92 9.64
C GLN A 84 3.82 2.15 11.14
N LEU A 85 3.21 3.22 11.69
CA LEU A 85 3.25 3.51 13.12
C LEU A 85 2.58 2.41 13.95
N ARG A 86 1.45 1.88 13.47
CA ARG A 86 0.76 0.75 14.13
C ARG A 86 1.60 -0.53 14.08
N GLN A 87 2.29 -0.80 12.98
CA GLN A 87 3.21 -1.94 12.86
C GLN A 87 4.38 -1.80 13.83
N TYR A 88 5.01 -0.63 13.88
CA TYR A 88 6.09 -0.34 14.82
C TYR A 88 5.65 -0.54 16.28
N LYS A 89 4.47 -0.02 16.64
CA LYS A 89 3.89 -0.23 17.98
C LYS A 89 3.69 -1.71 18.30
N ARG A 90 3.12 -2.50 17.39
CA ARG A 90 2.93 -3.96 17.58
C ARG A 90 4.26 -4.70 17.78
N GLN A 91 5.31 -4.31 17.05
CA GLN A 91 6.65 -4.89 17.20
C GLN A 91 7.26 -4.56 18.57
N GLN A 92 7.10 -3.32 19.03
CA GLN A 92 7.55 -2.88 20.36
C GLN A 92 6.83 -3.62 21.49
N GLU A 93 5.51 -3.80 21.38
CA GLU A 93 4.71 -4.55 22.35
C GLU A 93 5.12 -6.02 22.39
N ALA A 94 5.35 -6.66 21.23
CA ALA A 94 5.83 -8.04 21.15
C ALA A 94 7.24 -8.21 21.74
N ALA A 95 8.16 -7.29 21.47
CA ALA A 95 9.51 -7.29 22.04
C ALA A 95 9.50 -7.11 23.56
N THR A 96 8.60 -6.25 24.06
CA THR A 96 8.45 -5.99 25.51
C THR A 96 7.83 -7.19 26.23
N HIS A 97 6.84 -7.87 25.62
CA HIS A 97 6.19 -9.04 26.22
C HIS A 97 7.10 -10.28 26.30
N SER A 98 8.11 -10.39 25.43
CA SER A 98 9.09 -11.48 25.49
C SER A 98 10.08 -11.38 26.66
N VAL A 99 10.21 -10.22 27.32
CA VAL A 99 11.17 -10.01 28.42
C VAL A 99 10.57 -10.34 29.80
N TYR A 100 9.23 -10.41 29.92
CA TYR A 100 8.56 -10.71 31.21
C TYR A 100 8.32 -12.21 31.46
N THR A 101 8.67 -13.09 30.53
CA THR A 101 8.69 -14.55 30.75
C THR A 101 10.09 -14.98 31.20
N ILE A 102 10.53 -14.51 32.37
CA ILE A 102 11.62 -15.20 33.09
C ILE A 102 10.95 -16.26 33.94
N GLU A 103 11.16 -17.52 33.57
CA GLU A 103 10.69 -18.69 34.30
C GLU A 103 11.03 -18.55 35.78
N VAL A 104 9.99 -18.55 36.62
CA VAL A 104 10.15 -18.62 38.07
C VAL A 104 10.55 -20.06 38.38
N ASP A 105 11.85 -20.30 38.58
CA ASP A 105 12.38 -21.61 38.93
C ASP A 105 11.93 -21.98 40.35
N PHE A 106 10.78 -22.65 40.45
CA PHE A 106 10.29 -23.21 41.71
C PHE A 106 11.10 -24.46 42.03
N GLN A 107 12.23 -24.27 42.72
CA GLN A 107 12.92 -25.34 43.43
C GLN A 107 12.03 -25.81 44.59
N GLN A 108 11.18 -26.81 44.34
CA GLN A 108 10.50 -27.55 45.40
C GLN A 108 11.47 -28.56 46.02
N LYS A 109 11.56 -28.40 47.34
CA LYS A 109 12.39 -29.04 48.35
C LYS A 109 12.19 -30.55 48.47
#